data_AF-A0A3D3UNK5-F1
#
_entry.id   AF-A0A3D3UNK5-F1
#
_cell.length_a   1.000
_cell.length_b   1.000
_cell.length_c   1.000
_cell.angle_alpha   90.00
_cell.angle_beta   90.00
_cell.angle_gamma   90.00
#
_symmetry.space_group_name_H-M   'P 1'
#
loop_
_entity.id
_entity.type
_entity.pdbx_description
1 polymer ?
#
loop_
_entity_poly.entity_id
_entity_poly.type
_entity_poly.pdbx_seq_one_letter_code
_entity_poly.pdbx_strand_id
1 'polypeptide(L)'
;MKRRTFIKAAGAFGLSTALPWRYLYAREQNAAEFLQKQSSGRMLFPRPGDGAELPISPVGLAWLPCPAATDYRVDIFEKNGNRIYSQNVGKNPVNLPDRVFPSGDYSWDVIAFDGKGTDIARRGRRSFTILPGAARLPWIAPRELLSRVPAEHSRILYPKADLNRIRATLSSSRSKSWRACKSAADRALSKGVPDFPKYHLIEDAGTRRLEYGRYFSYFRGYVDGALMNLSLAFLMSEQDKYARAAKKILLEIASWPTDDDDVTSVSARWGDEAGLSFSKCAHIAYDWLYPALDDKERKKVFDMCRARAWQTYRRLERHNYLTNPGESHDGRLIAYLTDMSL
;
A
#
# COMPACT_ATOMS: atom_id res chain seq x y z
N MET A 1 17.84 -43.15 63.40
CA MET A 1 17.79 -43.80 62.07
C MET A 1 18.60 -42.98 61.08
N LYS A 2 19.37 -43.68 60.23
CA LYS A 2 20.48 -43.23 59.35
C LYS A 2 20.07 -42.13 58.34
N ARG A 3 20.80 -41.00 58.28
CA ARG A 3 21.82 -40.62 57.25
C ARG A 3 21.43 -40.86 55.79
N ARG A 4 21.39 -39.79 54.98
CA ARG A 4 22.41 -39.55 53.93
C ARG A 4 22.39 -38.13 53.36
N THR A 5 23.54 -37.50 53.51
CA THR A 5 24.06 -36.28 52.90
C THR A 5 24.28 -36.49 51.39
N PHE A 6 24.08 -35.44 50.58
CA PHE A 6 24.90 -35.19 49.40
C PHE A 6 25.12 -33.68 49.25
N ILE A 7 26.37 -33.27 49.47
CA ILE A 7 26.96 -32.01 48.99
C ILE A 7 27.98 -32.40 47.92
N LYS A 8 27.91 -31.76 46.74
CA LYS A 8 29.01 -31.42 45.82
C LYS A 8 28.46 -30.28 44.95
N ALA A 9 28.84 -29.02 45.16
CA ALA A 9 30.09 -28.35 44.81
C ALA A 9 30.27 -28.11 43.29
N ALA A 10 30.22 -26.81 42.95
CA ALA A 10 30.94 -26.05 41.92
C ALA A 10 30.83 -26.46 40.43
N GLY A 11 30.51 -25.45 39.60
CA GLY A 11 30.69 -25.50 38.15
C GLY A 11 30.12 -24.26 37.48
N ALA A 12 30.91 -23.19 37.40
CA ALA A 12 30.63 -22.05 36.55
C ALA A 12 30.61 -22.49 35.07
N PHE A 13 29.52 -22.22 34.37
CA PHE A 13 29.51 -22.02 32.93
C PHE A 13 28.59 -20.84 32.63
N GLY A 14 29.19 -19.65 32.70
CA GLY A 14 28.73 -18.56 31.85
C GLY A 14 29.02 -18.94 30.40
N LEU A 15 27.99 -18.84 29.57
CA LEU A 15 27.99 -18.59 28.11
C LEU A 15 26.61 -18.98 27.59
N SER A 16 25.66 -18.05 27.67
CA SER A 16 24.62 -17.96 26.65
C SER A 16 24.83 -16.64 25.95
N THR A 17 25.68 -16.68 24.93
CA THR A 17 25.82 -15.66 23.90
C THR A 17 24.56 -15.65 23.05
N ALA A 18 23.44 -15.20 23.62
CA ALA A 18 22.36 -14.65 22.84
C ALA A 18 22.81 -13.27 22.36
N LEU A 19 23.63 -13.25 21.31
CA LEU A 19 23.91 -12.03 20.56
C LEU A 19 22.56 -11.41 20.17
N PRO A 20 22.32 -10.13 20.49
CA PRO A 20 21.09 -9.48 20.07
C PRO A 20 21.02 -9.56 18.55
N TRP A 21 19.89 -10.01 18.00
CA TRP A 21 19.59 -10.01 16.56
C TRP A 21 19.87 -8.67 15.85
N ARG A 22 20.03 -7.57 16.62
CA ARG A 22 20.48 -6.25 16.15
C ARG A 22 21.94 -6.21 15.66
N TYR A 23 22.81 -7.13 16.07
CA TYR A 23 24.24 -7.10 15.68
C TYR A 23 24.57 -7.83 14.38
N LEU A 24 23.75 -8.81 13.96
CA LEU A 24 23.91 -9.44 12.64
C LEU A 24 23.34 -8.56 11.51
N TYR A 25 22.29 -7.79 11.79
CA TYR A 25 21.72 -6.83 10.83
C TYR A 25 22.60 -5.59 10.59
N ALA A 26 23.43 -5.18 11.57
CA ALA A 26 24.25 -3.97 11.45
C ALA A 26 25.52 -4.16 10.60
N ARG A 27 26.03 -5.40 10.44
CA ARG A 27 27.25 -5.67 9.65
C ARG A 27 27.00 -5.76 8.14
N GLU A 28 25.78 -6.04 7.71
CA GLU A 28 25.44 -6.14 6.27
C GLU A 28 25.05 -4.80 5.63
N GLN A 29 24.80 -3.73 6.40
CA GLN A 29 24.27 -2.48 5.85
C GLN A 29 25.26 -1.68 4.96
N ASN A 30 26.54 -2.05 4.92
CA ASN A 30 27.56 -1.36 4.11
C ASN A 30 28.27 -2.28 3.12
N ALA A 31 27.72 -3.45 2.81
CA ALA A 31 28.30 -4.33 1.80
C ALA A 31 28.14 -3.68 0.41
N ALA A 32 29.27 -3.46 -0.28
CA ALA A 32 29.33 -3.03 -1.68
C ALA A 32 29.11 -4.20 -2.64
N GLU A 33 28.14 -5.06 -2.33
CA GLU A 33 27.77 -6.23 -3.12
C GLU A 33 26.25 -6.37 -3.14
N PHE A 34 25.72 -6.94 -4.22
CA PHE A 34 24.31 -7.31 -4.29
C PHE A 34 24.05 -8.50 -3.36
N LEU A 35 22.94 -8.48 -2.63
CA LEU A 35 22.51 -9.63 -1.85
C LEU A 35 22.31 -10.85 -2.76
N GLN A 36 22.87 -11.99 -2.37
CA GLN A 36 22.78 -13.24 -3.14
C GLN A 36 21.51 -14.04 -2.85
N LYS A 37 20.89 -13.80 -1.68
CA LYS A 37 19.65 -14.42 -1.23
C LYS A 37 18.81 -13.42 -0.45
N GLN A 38 17.51 -13.66 -0.38
CA GLN A 38 16.61 -12.87 0.46
C GLN A 38 17.03 -13.03 1.92
N SER A 39 17.13 -11.91 2.66
CA SER A 39 17.36 -11.91 4.10
C SER A 39 16.06 -12.05 4.91
N SER A 40 14.91 -11.91 4.26
CA SER A 40 13.57 -12.04 4.85
C SER A 40 12.57 -12.58 3.83
N GLY A 41 11.60 -13.37 4.28
CA GLY A 41 10.49 -13.86 3.45
C GLY A 41 9.53 -12.76 2.97
N ARG A 42 9.70 -11.51 3.41
CA ARG A 42 8.93 -10.35 2.93
C ARG A 42 9.58 -9.63 1.76
N MET A 43 10.81 -9.98 1.42
CA MET A 43 11.53 -9.32 0.33
C MET A 43 10.93 -9.66 -1.03
N LEU A 44 11.15 -8.77 -2.00
CA LEU A 44 10.80 -9.01 -3.39
C LEU A 44 11.48 -10.28 -3.93
N PHE A 45 10.94 -10.82 -5.01
CA PHE A 45 11.56 -11.89 -5.78
C PHE A 45 12.25 -11.33 -7.03
N PRO A 46 13.54 -11.63 -7.26
CA PRO A 46 14.20 -11.19 -8.48
C PRO A 46 13.52 -11.73 -9.72
N ARG A 47 13.32 -10.86 -10.71
CA ARG A 47 12.69 -11.20 -11.99
C ARG A 47 13.20 -10.30 -13.12
N PRO A 48 13.24 -10.79 -14.37
CA PRO A 48 13.03 -12.18 -14.75
C PRO A 48 14.16 -13.09 -14.22
N GLY A 49 13.87 -14.39 -14.11
CA GLY A 49 14.91 -15.40 -13.93
C GLY A 49 15.84 -15.43 -15.14
N ASP A 50 17.06 -15.97 -14.96
CA ASP A 50 17.95 -16.17 -16.11
C ASP A 50 17.34 -17.19 -17.08
N GLY A 51 17.34 -16.88 -18.37
CA GLY A 51 16.71 -17.68 -19.43
C GLY A 51 15.18 -17.64 -19.44
N ALA A 52 14.54 -16.72 -18.71
CA ALA A 52 13.08 -16.69 -18.65
C ALA A 52 12.45 -16.29 -20.01
N GLU A 53 11.36 -16.97 -20.36
CA GLU A 53 10.51 -16.61 -21.49
C GLU A 53 9.33 -15.76 -21.02
N LEU A 54 9.11 -14.61 -21.67
CA LEU A 54 8.19 -13.58 -21.21
C LEU A 54 7.07 -13.34 -22.22
N PRO A 55 5.80 -13.54 -21.82
CA PRO A 55 4.63 -13.22 -22.66
C PRO A 55 4.20 -11.74 -22.54
N ILE A 56 5.09 -10.86 -22.07
CA ILE A 56 4.81 -9.45 -21.80
C ILE A 56 6.02 -8.56 -22.12
N SER A 57 5.77 -7.36 -22.63
CA SER A 57 6.77 -6.33 -22.93
C SER A 57 6.22 -4.92 -22.64
N PRO A 58 6.97 -4.02 -21.99
CA PRO A 58 8.30 -4.22 -21.40
C PRO A 58 8.32 -5.24 -20.27
N VAL A 59 9.51 -5.77 -20.01
CA VAL A 59 9.77 -6.65 -18.87
C VAL A 59 9.82 -5.86 -17.57
N GLY A 60 9.06 -6.29 -16.56
CA GLY A 60 9.22 -5.77 -15.19
C GLY A 60 10.43 -6.42 -14.51
N LEU A 61 11.42 -5.60 -14.19
CA LEU A 61 12.71 -5.99 -13.61
C LEU A 61 12.70 -5.78 -12.10
N ALA A 62 13.20 -6.75 -11.34
CA ALA A 62 13.44 -6.64 -9.91
C ALA A 62 14.70 -7.43 -9.52
N TRP A 63 15.46 -6.91 -8.56
CA TRP A 63 16.70 -7.53 -8.09
C TRP A 63 16.81 -7.45 -6.58
N LEU A 64 17.63 -8.29 -5.96
CA LEU A 64 17.95 -8.09 -4.54
C LEU A 64 18.87 -6.86 -4.43
N PRO A 65 18.69 -5.98 -3.43
CA PRO A 65 19.45 -4.74 -3.35
C PRO A 65 20.92 -4.96 -3.02
N CYS A 66 21.75 -3.97 -3.34
CA CYS A 66 23.07 -3.74 -2.74
C CYS A 66 22.88 -2.78 -1.55
N PRO A 67 23.17 -3.19 -0.29
CA PRO A 67 22.89 -2.36 0.88
C PRO A 67 23.57 -0.98 0.89
N ALA A 68 24.77 -0.88 0.32
CA ALA A 68 25.51 0.39 0.23
C ALA A 68 25.05 1.31 -0.91
N ALA A 69 24.11 0.88 -1.76
CA ALA A 69 23.69 1.64 -2.93
C ALA A 69 22.68 2.74 -2.57
N THR A 70 22.88 3.93 -3.16
CA THR A 70 21.91 5.04 -3.12
C THR A 70 21.24 5.27 -4.47
N ASP A 71 21.78 4.71 -5.54
CA ASP A 71 21.21 4.74 -6.88
C ASP A 71 21.56 3.45 -7.65
N TYR A 72 20.78 3.14 -8.68
CA TYR A 72 21.03 2.05 -9.60
C TYR A 72 20.92 2.52 -11.04
N ARG A 73 21.74 1.94 -11.92
CA ARG A 73 21.53 1.98 -13.38
C ARG A 73 21.15 0.59 -13.88
N VAL A 74 20.11 0.54 -14.70
CA VAL A 74 19.65 -0.67 -15.38
C VAL A 74 20.01 -0.58 -16.85
N ASP A 75 20.74 -1.58 -17.34
CA ASP A 75 21.11 -1.70 -18.76
C ASP A 75 20.45 -2.95 -19.37
N ILE A 76 19.87 -2.84 -20.57
CA ILE A 76 19.35 -3.98 -21.37
C ILE A 76 20.09 -4.01 -22.71
N PHE A 77 20.47 -5.22 -23.12
CA PHE A 77 21.24 -5.51 -24.31
C PHE A 77 20.49 -6.49 -25.21
N GLU A 78 20.60 -6.30 -26.53
CA GLU A 78 20.21 -7.30 -27.53
C GLU A 78 21.18 -8.49 -27.54
N LYS A 79 20.80 -9.57 -28.22
CA LYS A 79 21.63 -10.77 -28.45
C LYS A 79 23.02 -10.48 -29.02
N ASN A 80 23.14 -9.47 -29.89
CA ASN A 80 24.40 -9.03 -30.49
C ASN A 80 25.31 -8.25 -29.50
N GLY A 81 24.83 -7.98 -28.28
CA GLY A 81 25.54 -7.22 -27.26
C GLY A 81 25.30 -5.71 -27.27
N ASN A 82 24.52 -5.20 -28.23
CA ASN A 82 24.17 -3.78 -28.32
C ASN A 82 23.28 -3.37 -27.15
N ARG A 83 23.67 -2.32 -26.42
CA ARG A 83 22.85 -1.76 -25.35
C ARG A 83 21.73 -0.91 -25.93
N ILE A 84 20.49 -1.32 -25.70
CA ILE A 84 19.28 -0.66 -26.22
C ILE A 84 18.49 0.12 -25.16
N TYR A 85 18.86 -0.06 -23.89
CA TYR A 85 18.26 0.64 -22.76
C TYR A 85 19.32 0.86 -21.70
N SER A 86 19.33 2.06 -21.12
CA SER A 86 20.20 2.45 -20.01
C SER A 86 19.50 3.57 -19.25
N GLN A 87 19.13 3.32 -18.00
CA GLN A 87 18.41 4.30 -17.19
C GLN A 87 18.85 4.24 -15.73
N ASN A 88 19.07 5.40 -15.11
CA ASN A 88 19.19 5.53 -13.66
C ASN A 88 17.78 5.48 -13.05
N VAL A 89 17.58 4.63 -12.04
CA VAL A 89 16.25 4.26 -11.53
C VAL A 89 16.07 4.58 -10.03
N GLY A 90 17.03 5.27 -9.42
CA GLY A 90 17.01 5.61 -8.01
C GLY A 90 17.41 4.44 -7.11
N LYS A 91 17.16 4.60 -5.80
CA LYS A 91 17.46 3.60 -4.76
C LYS A 91 16.59 2.33 -4.80
N ASN A 92 15.54 2.30 -5.63
CA ASN A 92 14.54 1.25 -5.60
C ASN A 92 15.02 0.04 -6.43
N PRO A 93 14.94 -1.19 -5.90
CA PRO A 93 15.47 -2.38 -6.57
C PRO A 93 14.50 -2.98 -7.61
N VAL A 94 13.73 -2.11 -8.28
CA VAL A 94 12.72 -2.45 -9.28
C VAL A 94 12.79 -1.45 -10.42
N ASN A 95 12.49 -1.89 -11.63
CA ASN A 95 12.37 -1.02 -12.79
C ASN A 95 11.35 -1.59 -13.79
N LEU A 96 10.52 -0.70 -14.35
CA LEU A 96 9.72 -1.02 -15.52
C LEU A 96 10.17 -0.08 -16.65
N PRO A 97 10.82 -0.61 -17.71
CA PRO A 97 11.24 0.19 -18.85
C PRO A 97 10.10 1.01 -19.46
N ASP A 98 10.44 2.20 -19.96
CA ASP A 98 9.52 3.18 -20.53
C ASP A 98 9.05 2.87 -21.96
N ARG A 99 9.51 1.75 -22.54
CA ARG A 99 9.28 1.38 -23.93
C ARG A 99 9.10 -0.12 -24.09
N VAL A 100 8.24 -0.50 -25.03
CA VAL A 100 8.04 -1.89 -25.43
C VAL A 100 9.22 -2.35 -26.29
N PHE A 101 9.80 -3.49 -25.95
CA PHE A 101 10.80 -4.17 -26.77
C PHE A 101 10.13 -5.21 -27.69
N PRO A 102 10.57 -5.36 -28.94
CA PRO A 102 10.11 -6.44 -29.83
C PRO A 102 10.39 -7.84 -29.26
N SER A 103 9.75 -8.87 -29.83
CA SER A 103 10.10 -10.25 -29.53
C SER A 103 11.56 -10.54 -29.90
N GLY A 104 12.27 -11.30 -29.07
CA GLY A 104 13.68 -11.60 -29.27
C GLY A 104 14.41 -11.94 -27.98
N ASP A 105 15.70 -12.25 -28.13
CA ASP A 105 16.60 -12.57 -27.04
C ASP A 105 17.31 -11.33 -26.53
N TYR A 106 17.31 -11.16 -25.21
CA TYR A 106 17.91 -10.02 -24.52
C TYR A 106 18.73 -10.47 -23.31
N SER A 107 19.56 -9.56 -22.81
CA SER A 107 20.17 -9.67 -21.49
C SER A 107 20.11 -8.35 -20.75
N TRP A 108 20.20 -8.38 -19.42
CA TRP A 108 20.17 -7.19 -18.58
C TRP A 108 21.10 -7.29 -17.39
N ASP A 109 21.62 -6.13 -16.96
CA ASP A 109 22.48 -5.99 -15.79
C ASP A 109 22.06 -4.77 -14.96
N VAL A 110 22.48 -4.75 -13.69
CA VAL A 110 22.25 -3.66 -12.76
C VAL A 110 23.56 -3.25 -12.13
N ILE A 111 23.82 -1.95 -12.14
CA ILE A 111 25.02 -1.34 -11.57
C ILE A 111 24.56 -0.51 -10.38
N ALA A 112 25.20 -0.73 -9.23
CA ALA A 112 24.94 0.00 -7.99
C ALA A 112 25.90 1.18 -7.86
N PHE A 113 25.37 2.31 -7.40
CA PHE A 113 26.13 3.54 -7.16
C PHE A 113 26.01 3.97 -5.71
N ASP A 114 27.09 4.50 -5.15
CA ASP A 114 27.08 5.15 -3.84
C ASP A 114 26.58 6.61 -3.90
N GLY A 115 26.49 7.27 -2.75
CA GLY A 115 26.03 8.66 -2.64
C GLY A 115 26.93 9.69 -3.32
N LYS A 116 28.12 9.28 -3.79
CA LYS A 116 29.05 10.12 -4.56
C LYS A 116 28.94 9.86 -6.07
N GLY A 117 28.09 8.91 -6.48
CA GLY A 117 27.95 8.51 -7.88
C GLY A 117 29.03 7.53 -8.35
N THR A 118 29.73 6.85 -7.45
CA THR A 118 30.75 5.86 -7.78
C THR A 118 30.10 4.50 -8.06
N ASP A 119 30.44 3.84 -9.16
CA ASP A 119 30.11 2.42 -9.40
C ASP A 119 30.73 1.56 -8.28
N ILE A 120 29.90 0.95 -7.43
CA ILE A 120 30.38 0.12 -6.30
C ILE A 120 30.17 -1.37 -6.49
N ALA A 121 29.19 -1.77 -7.31
CA ALA A 121 28.90 -3.18 -7.55
C ALA A 121 28.19 -3.41 -8.89
N ARG A 122 28.30 -4.63 -9.41
CA ARG A 122 27.50 -5.13 -10.54
C ARG A 122 26.78 -6.40 -10.15
N ARG A 123 25.51 -6.52 -10.55
CA ARG A 123 24.68 -7.70 -10.25
C ARG A 123 25.08 -8.89 -11.10
N GLY A 124 25.46 -8.64 -12.35
CA GLY A 124 25.72 -9.64 -13.37
C GLY A 124 24.59 -9.73 -14.40
N ARG A 125 25.01 -9.99 -15.65
CA ARG A 125 24.09 -10.18 -16.78
C ARG A 125 23.23 -11.42 -16.59
N ARG A 126 21.93 -11.28 -16.83
CA ARG A 126 20.99 -12.39 -16.99
C ARG A 126 20.24 -12.25 -18.30
N SER A 127 19.93 -13.38 -18.90
CA SER A 127 19.20 -13.49 -20.16
C SER A 127 17.69 -13.59 -19.94
N PHE A 128 16.92 -13.16 -20.94
CA PHE A 128 15.49 -13.43 -21.07
C PHE A 128 15.09 -13.33 -22.53
N THR A 129 13.97 -13.95 -22.89
CA THR A 129 13.41 -13.90 -24.24
C THR A 129 11.99 -13.33 -24.18
N ILE A 130 11.71 -12.30 -24.99
CA ILE A 130 10.35 -11.81 -25.18
C ILE A 130 9.72 -12.64 -26.29
N LEU A 131 8.62 -13.33 -25.97
CA LEU A 131 7.96 -14.24 -26.89
C LEU A 131 7.25 -13.48 -28.02
N PRO A 132 7.13 -14.09 -29.22
CA PRO A 132 6.21 -13.60 -30.24
C PRO A 132 4.80 -13.42 -29.68
N GLY A 133 4.15 -12.31 -30.01
CA GLY A 133 2.81 -12.00 -29.50
C GLY A 133 2.74 -11.57 -28.03
N ALA A 134 3.87 -11.29 -27.38
CA ALA A 134 3.88 -10.76 -26.01
C ALA A 134 2.97 -9.53 -25.85
N ALA A 135 2.19 -9.53 -24.76
CA ALA A 135 1.30 -8.44 -24.40
C ALA A 135 2.08 -7.14 -24.21
N ARG A 136 1.61 -6.05 -24.84
CA ARG A 136 2.27 -4.75 -24.80
C ARG A 136 1.66 -3.89 -23.69
N LEU A 137 2.38 -3.73 -22.58
CA LEU A 137 1.96 -2.94 -21.41
C LEU A 137 2.97 -1.82 -21.12
N PRO A 138 3.08 -0.80 -21.99
CA PRO A 138 4.05 0.28 -21.82
C PRO A 138 3.84 1.01 -20.48
N TRP A 139 4.93 1.42 -19.85
CA TRP A 139 4.85 2.35 -18.74
C TRP A 139 4.39 3.72 -19.25
N ILE A 140 3.38 4.30 -18.61
CA ILE A 140 2.88 5.64 -18.89
C ILE A 140 3.19 6.51 -17.68
N ALA A 141 3.75 7.70 -17.93
CA ALA A 141 4.10 8.61 -16.86
C ALA A 141 2.86 8.96 -16.01
N PRO A 142 2.95 8.98 -14.67
CA PRO A 142 1.80 9.27 -13.81
C PRO A 142 1.09 10.60 -14.13
N ARG A 143 1.84 11.64 -14.51
CA ARG A 143 1.29 12.94 -14.94
C ARG A 143 0.36 12.78 -16.15
N GLU A 144 0.72 11.94 -17.11
CA GLU A 144 -0.11 11.70 -18.29
C GLU A 144 -1.38 10.93 -17.91
N LEU A 145 -1.28 9.90 -17.06
CA LEU A 145 -2.45 9.17 -16.57
C LEU A 145 -3.42 10.10 -15.82
N LEU A 146 -2.90 10.92 -14.91
CA LEU A 146 -3.71 11.87 -14.13
C LEU A 146 -4.34 12.95 -15.02
N SER A 147 -3.70 13.33 -16.13
CA SER A 147 -4.29 14.29 -17.08
C SER A 147 -5.55 13.78 -17.77
N ARG A 148 -5.77 12.46 -17.79
CA ARG A 148 -6.96 11.81 -18.34
C ARG A 148 -8.11 11.72 -17.34
N VAL A 149 -7.87 12.03 -16.07
CA VAL A 149 -8.86 11.96 -15.01
C VAL A 149 -9.63 13.28 -14.96
N PRO A 150 -10.97 13.25 -15.09
CA PRO A 150 -11.77 14.47 -15.05
C PRO A 150 -11.63 15.23 -13.73
N ALA A 151 -11.69 16.57 -13.81
CA ALA A 151 -11.70 17.43 -12.62
C ALA A 151 -13.01 17.33 -11.83
N GLU A 152 -14.12 16.98 -12.51
CA GLU A 152 -15.43 16.87 -11.87
C GLU A 152 -15.59 15.60 -11.02
N HIS A 153 -16.43 15.70 -10.00
CA HIS A 153 -16.82 14.60 -9.12
C HIS A 153 -18.21 14.08 -9.50
N SER A 154 -18.50 12.78 -9.38
CA SER A 154 -17.60 11.71 -8.94
C SER A 154 -16.65 11.24 -10.05
N ARG A 155 -15.47 10.75 -9.68
CA ARG A 155 -14.46 10.20 -10.62
C ARG A 155 -13.87 8.86 -10.18
N ILE A 156 -14.08 8.45 -8.93
CA ILE A 156 -13.55 7.21 -8.38
C ILE A 156 -14.62 6.12 -8.47
N LEU A 157 -14.31 5.03 -9.18
CA LEU A 157 -15.17 3.87 -9.49
C LEU A 157 -16.43 4.14 -10.32
N TYR A 158 -17.10 5.28 -10.12
CA TYR A 158 -18.31 5.69 -10.83
C TYR A 158 -18.15 7.10 -11.39
N PRO A 159 -17.51 7.28 -12.56
CA PRO A 159 -17.35 8.58 -13.18
C PRO A 159 -18.69 9.26 -13.45
N LYS A 160 -18.77 10.58 -13.23
CA LYS A 160 -19.99 11.38 -13.41
C LYS A 160 -20.63 11.19 -14.78
N ALA A 161 -19.83 11.12 -15.83
CA ALA A 161 -20.27 10.89 -17.21
C ALA A 161 -21.08 9.59 -17.38
N ASP A 162 -20.86 8.58 -16.53
CA ASP A 162 -21.54 7.29 -16.59
C ASP A 162 -22.79 7.20 -15.70
N LEU A 163 -22.99 8.15 -14.76
CA LEU A 163 -24.02 8.02 -13.73
C LEU A 163 -25.43 7.90 -14.31
N ASN A 164 -25.79 8.71 -15.30
CA ASN A 164 -27.13 8.66 -15.92
C ASN A 164 -27.43 7.26 -16.49
N ARG A 165 -26.46 6.68 -17.21
CA ARG A 165 -26.56 5.34 -17.79
C ARG A 165 -26.65 4.27 -16.69
N ILE A 166 -25.87 4.39 -15.62
CA ILE A 166 -25.91 3.45 -14.50
C ILE A 166 -27.27 3.54 -13.78
N ARG A 167 -27.73 4.75 -13.47
CA ARG A 167 -29.00 5.03 -12.77
C ARG A 167 -30.21 4.48 -13.51
N ALA A 168 -30.22 4.58 -14.85
CA ALA A 168 -31.28 4.01 -15.68
C ALA A 168 -31.42 2.48 -15.55
N THR A 169 -30.39 1.77 -15.08
CA THR A 169 -30.41 0.30 -14.91
C THR A 169 -30.79 -0.15 -13.50
N LEU A 170 -30.97 0.76 -12.54
CA LEU A 170 -31.24 0.43 -11.13
C LEU A 170 -32.61 -0.23 -10.93
N SER A 171 -33.57 0.00 -11.82
CA SER A 171 -34.89 -0.65 -11.81
C SER A 171 -34.94 -1.93 -12.64
N SER A 172 -33.90 -2.23 -13.43
CA SER A 172 -33.86 -3.36 -14.37
C SER A 172 -32.69 -4.29 -14.08
N SER A 173 -31.63 -4.28 -14.90
CA SER A 173 -30.52 -5.22 -14.83
C SER A 173 -29.72 -5.15 -13.52
N ARG A 174 -29.76 -4.02 -12.81
CA ARG A 174 -29.14 -3.86 -11.47
C ARG A 174 -30.13 -3.90 -10.32
N SER A 175 -31.41 -4.22 -10.56
CA SER A 175 -32.47 -4.14 -9.53
C SER A 175 -32.20 -4.94 -8.26
N LYS A 176 -31.60 -6.14 -8.36
CA LYS A 176 -31.23 -6.96 -7.20
C LYS A 176 -30.12 -6.29 -6.38
N SER A 177 -29.03 -5.90 -7.03
CA SER A 177 -27.88 -5.24 -6.39
C SER A 177 -28.29 -3.89 -5.78
N TRP A 178 -29.14 -3.13 -6.49
CA TRP A 178 -29.64 -1.86 -6.01
C TRP A 178 -30.52 -2.03 -4.76
N ARG A 179 -31.45 -2.99 -4.74
CA ARG A 179 -32.23 -3.29 -3.53
C ARG A 179 -31.36 -3.63 -2.33
N ALA A 180 -30.31 -4.42 -2.53
CA ALA A 180 -29.38 -4.78 -1.46
C ALA A 180 -28.63 -3.54 -0.93
N CYS A 181 -28.07 -2.72 -1.83
CA CYS A 181 -27.40 -1.47 -1.48
C CYS A 181 -28.33 -0.51 -0.73
N LYS A 182 -29.52 -0.25 -1.28
CA LYS A 182 -30.52 0.63 -0.68
C LYS A 182 -30.96 0.12 0.70
N SER A 183 -31.19 -1.18 0.85
CA SER A 183 -31.55 -1.78 2.14
C SER A 183 -30.44 -1.61 3.19
N ALA A 184 -29.17 -1.77 2.81
CA ALA A 184 -28.04 -1.53 3.70
C ALA A 184 -27.92 -0.04 4.08
N ALA A 185 -28.12 0.87 3.13
CA ALA A 185 -28.13 2.30 3.38
C ALA A 185 -29.30 2.74 4.29
N ASP A 186 -30.51 2.21 4.04
CA ASP A 186 -31.68 2.49 4.88
C ASP A 186 -31.46 2.05 6.34
N ARG A 187 -30.83 0.88 6.57
CA ARG A 187 -30.42 0.45 7.93
C ARG A 187 -29.37 1.36 8.56
N ALA A 188 -28.50 1.96 7.75
CA ALA A 188 -27.43 2.83 8.23
C ALA A 188 -27.90 4.25 8.60
N LEU A 189 -29.12 4.66 8.24
CA LEU A 189 -29.64 6.00 8.54
C LEU A 189 -29.67 6.34 10.03
N SER A 190 -29.89 5.34 10.90
CA SER A 190 -29.92 5.50 12.36
C SER A 190 -28.58 5.22 13.05
N LYS A 191 -27.51 4.97 12.30
CA LYS A 191 -26.22 4.51 12.84
C LYS A 191 -25.53 5.56 13.73
N GLY A 192 -25.78 6.85 13.48
CA GLY A 192 -25.12 7.94 14.20
C GLY A 192 -23.68 8.17 13.72
N VAL A 193 -22.81 8.62 14.63
CA VAL A 193 -21.38 8.88 14.37
C VAL A 193 -20.52 7.93 15.22
N PRO A 194 -19.30 7.56 14.76
CA PRO A 194 -18.42 6.69 15.52
C PRO A 194 -17.78 7.44 16.70
N ASP A 195 -17.47 6.71 17.77
CA ASP A 195 -16.67 7.22 18.87
C ASP A 195 -15.17 7.19 18.53
N PHE A 196 -14.41 8.18 19.01
CA PHE A 196 -12.95 8.17 18.94
C PHE A 196 -12.35 7.04 19.81
N PRO A 197 -11.33 6.30 19.35
CA PRO A 197 -10.83 5.14 20.08
C PRO A 197 -10.08 5.51 21.36
N LYS A 198 -10.30 4.73 22.41
CA LYS A 198 -9.65 4.89 23.72
C LYS A 198 -8.76 3.72 24.14
N TYR A 199 -8.68 2.66 23.31
CA TYR A 199 -7.91 1.45 23.65
C TYR A 199 -6.42 1.72 23.90
N HIS A 200 -5.86 2.77 23.27
CA HIS A 200 -4.46 3.17 23.45
C HIS A 200 -4.12 3.64 24.88
N LEU A 201 -5.15 4.01 25.67
CA LEU A 201 -5.02 4.44 27.07
C LEU A 201 -4.96 3.26 28.06
N ILE A 202 -5.25 2.04 27.59
CA ILE A 202 -5.23 0.84 28.43
C ILE A 202 -3.79 0.40 28.64
N GLU A 203 -3.34 0.32 29.90
CA GLU A 203 -1.97 -0.05 30.24
C GLU A 203 -1.68 -1.53 29.95
N ASP A 204 -2.57 -2.41 30.43
CA ASP A 204 -2.45 -3.86 30.24
C ASP A 204 -2.48 -4.24 28.74
N ALA A 205 -1.39 -4.87 28.27
CA ALA A 205 -1.20 -5.17 26.86
C ALA A 205 -2.22 -6.20 26.32
N GLY A 206 -2.62 -7.17 27.14
CA GLY A 206 -3.60 -8.19 26.77
C GLY A 206 -4.99 -7.58 26.56
N THR A 207 -5.45 -6.83 27.56
CA THR A 207 -6.73 -6.10 27.52
C THR A 207 -6.76 -5.10 26.39
N ARG A 208 -5.69 -4.32 26.21
CA ARG A 208 -5.56 -3.37 25.09
C ARG A 208 -5.73 -4.05 23.73
N ARG A 209 -5.13 -5.22 23.52
CA ARG A 209 -5.25 -5.97 22.27
C ARG A 209 -6.69 -6.45 22.02
N LEU A 210 -7.39 -6.90 23.06
CA LEU A 210 -8.78 -7.31 22.97
C LEU A 210 -9.69 -6.13 22.63
N GLU A 211 -9.52 -4.99 23.31
CA GLU A 211 -10.29 -3.78 23.05
C GLU A 211 -10.00 -3.17 21.68
N TYR A 212 -8.75 -3.26 21.20
CA TYR A 212 -8.41 -2.94 19.81
C TYR A 212 -9.22 -3.79 18.82
N GLY A 213 -9.29 -5.11 19.01
CA GLY A 213 -10.05 -6.00 18.13
C GLY A 213 -11.56 -5.71 18.14
N ARG A 214 -12.12 -5.38 19.31
CA ARG A 214 -13.52 -4.94 19.47
C ARG A 214 -13.77 -3.63 18.74
N TYR A 215 -12.91 -2.64 18.98
CA TYR A 215 -13.00 -1.34 18.34
C TYR A 215 -12.88 -1.46 16.83
N PHE A 216 -11.96 -2.27 16.32
CA PHE A 216 -11.80 -2.49 14.88
C PHE A 216 -13.11 -2.98 14.24
N SER A 217 -13.75 -3.99 14.83
CA SER A 217 -15.02 -4.53 14.35
C SER A 217 -16.15 -3.49 14.39
N TYR A 218 -16.24 -2.74 15.48
CA TYR A 218 -17.16 -1.61 15.64
C TYR A 218 -16.94 -0.56 14.54
N PHE A 219 -15.68 -0.16 14.34
CA PHE A 219 -15.30 0.95 13.49
C PHE A 219 -15.48 0.66 12.00
N ARG A 220 -15.19 -0.57 11.56
CA ARG A 220 -15.52 -1.02 10.19
C ARG A 220 -17.01 -0.97 9.90
N GLY A 221 -17.86 -1.18 10.90
CA GLY A 221 -19.30 -1.00 10.76
C GLY A 221 -19.70 0.43 10.36
N TYR A 222 -18.88 1.43 10.70
CA TYR A 222 -19.06 2.82 10.29
C TYR A 222 -18.40 3.13 8.96
N VAL A 223 -17.08 2.94 8.84
CA VAL A 223 -16.32 3.42 7.67
C VAL A 223 -16.54 2.52 6.45
N ASP A 224 -16.20 1.23 6.54
CA ASP A 224 -16.41 0.27 5.44
C ASP A 224 -17.90 0.00 5.18
N GLY A 225 -18.72 0.11 6.22
CA GLY A 225 -20.15 -0.19 6.20
C GLY A 225 -21.01 1.04 5.93
N ALA A 226 -21.46 1.70 7.01
CA ALA A 226 -22.46 2.75 6.95
C ALA A 226 -22.09 3.90 6.00
N LEU A 227 -20.89 4.46 6.11
CA LEU A 227 -20.41 5.57 5.28
C LEU A 227 -20.44 5.20 3.80
N MET A 228 -19.86 4.05 3.41
CA MET A 228 -19.85 3.62 2.01
C MET A 228 -21.24 3.32 1.46
N ASN A 229 -22.09 2.64 2.24
CA ASN A 229 -23.45 2.32 1.82
C ASN A 229 -24.31 3.57 1.63
N LEU A 230 -24.25 4.51 2.58
CA LEU A 230 -24.98 5.78 2.50
C LEU A 230 -24.45 6.64 1.34
N SER A 231 -23.13 6.73 1.16
CA SER A 231 -22.51 7.51 0.08
C SER A 231 -22.89 6.95 -1.30
N LEU A 232 -22.83 5.62 -1.47
CA LEU A 232 -23.23 4.98 -2.73
C LEU A 232 -24.73 5.15 -3.00
N ALA A 233 -25.57 5.00 -1.97
CA ALA A 233 -27.00 5.19 -2.12
C ALA A 233 -27.35 6.63 -2.49
N PHE A 234 -26.66 7.62 -1.92
CA PHE A 234 -26.77 9.01 -2.35
C PHE A 234 -26.34 9.18 -3.82
N LEU A 235 -25.16 8.70 -4.20
CA LEU A 235 -24.66 8.82 -5.57
C LEU A 235 -25.63 8.24 -6.61
N MET A 236 -26.30 7.13 -6.27
CA MET A 236 -27.19 6.41 -7.18
C MET A 236 -28.63 6.95 -7.18
N SER A 237 -29.10 7.57 -6.11
CA SER A 237 -30.51 7.97 -5.97
C SER A 237 -30.74 9.46 -5.79
N GLU A 238 -29.70 10.22 -5.48
CA GLU A 238 -29.72 11.65 -5.18
C GLU A 238 -30.65 12.02 -4.01
N GLN A 239 -30.98 11.05 -3.15
CA GLN A 239 -31.83 11.30 -1.99
C GLN A 239 -31.03 11.89 -0.83
N ASP A 240 -31.36 13.12 -0.44
CA ASP A 240 -30.67 13.86 0.61
C ASP A 240 -30.56 13.13 1.96
N LYS A 241 -31.52 12.26 2.30
CA LYS A 241 -31.48 11.52 3.56
C LYS A 241 -30.19 10.69 3.70
N TYR A 242 -29.69 10.13 2.59
CA TYR A 242 -28.45 9.36 2.59
C TYR A 242 -27.24 10.29 2.70
N ALA A 243 -27.23 11.41 1.96
CA ALA A 243 -26.17 12.41 2.05
C ALA A 243 -26.02 12.96 3.47
N ARG A 244 -27.12 13.39 4.09
CA ARG A 244 -27.12 13.94 5.46
C ARG A 244 -26.55 12.96 6.48
N ALA A 245 -26.92 11.69 6.40
CA ALA A 245 -26.40 10.67 7.32
C ALA A 245 -24.92 10.37 7.05
N ALA A 246 -24.51 10.24 5.79
CA ALA A 246 -23.11 9.98 5.43
C ALA A 246 -22.19 11.15 5.83
N LYS A 247 -22.63 12.39 5.59
CA LYS A 247 -21.91 13.62 5.98
C LYS A 247 -21.60 13.66 7.47
N LYS A 248 -22.54 13.27 8.33
CA LYS A 248 -22.30 13.24 9.79
C LYS A 248 -21.13 12.34 10.15
N ILE A 249 -21.09 11.13 9.58
CA ILE A 249 -19.98 10.19 9.83
C ILE A 249 -18.67 10.75 9.27
N LEU A 250 -18.68 11.23 8.02
CA LEU A 250 -17.48 11.72 7.33
C LEU A 250 -16.89 12.96 8.01
N LEU A 251 -17.74 13.89 8.45
CA LEU A 251 -17.31 15.11 9.12
C LEU A 251 -16.83 14.86 10.55
N GLU A 252 -17.40 13.87 11.25
CA GLU A 252 -16.92 13.42 12.56
C GLU A 252 -15.48 12.91 12.43
N ILE A 253 -15.24 11.94 11.55
CA ILE A 253 -13.91 11.35 11.37
C ILE A 253 -12.90 12.35 10.80
N ALA A 254 -13.36 13.34 10.03
CA ALA A 254 -12.51 14.43 9.54
C ALA A 254 -12.12 15.43 10.64
N SER A 255 -12.73 15.39 11.83
CA SER A 255 -12.27 16.18 13.00
C SER A 255 -11.15 15.51 13.77
N TRP A 256 -10.90 14.23 13.54
CA TRP A 256 -9.95 13.47 14.34
C TRP A 256 -8.51 13.83 13.95
N PRO A 257 -7.53 13.66 14.87
CA PRO A 257 -6.13 13.87 14.57
C PRO A 257 -5.63 13.02 13.40
N THR A 258 -4.62 13.52 12.69
CA THR A 258 -4.00 12.86 11.53
C THR A 258 -2.48 12.81 11.64
N ASP A 259 -1.94 12.82 12.86
CA ASP A 259 -0.51 12.65 13.10
C ASP A 259 -0.09 11.18 12.91
N ASP A 260 1.17 10.93 12.54
CA ASP A 260 1.65 9.57 12.22
C ASP A 260 1.52 8.61 13.42
N ASP A 261 1.61 9.11 14.64
CA ASP A 261 1.50 8.36 15.90
C ASP A 261 0.10 8.35 16.51
N ASP A 262 -0.88 9.02 15.88
CA ASP A 262 -2.29 8.98 16.31
C ASP A 262 -2.80 7.53 16.35
N VAL A 263 -3.71 7.25 17.29
CA VAL A 263 -4.29 5.91 17.49
C VAL A 263 -5.06 5.40 16.26
N THR A 264 -5.50 6.30 15.38
CA THR A 264 -6.19 5.99 14.12
C THR A 264 -5.32 6.07 12.88
N SER A 265 -4.00 6.24 13.05
CA SER A 265 -3.02 6.27 11.96
C SER A 265 -2.78 4.88 11.38
N VAL A 266 -2.46 4.81 10.09
CA VAL A 266 -1.88 3.60 9.48
C VAL A 266 -0.50 3.27 10.06
N SER A 267 0.12 4.14 10.85
CA SER A 267 1.40 3.87 11.52
C SER A 267 1.26 3.75 13.04
N ALA A 268 0.03 3.63 13.54
CA ALA A 268 -0.25 3.57 14.97
C ALA A 268 0.43 2.36 15.62
N ARG A 269 1.22 2.61 16.68
CA ARG A 269 1.90 1.55 17.44
C ARG A 269 0.97 0.58 18.16
N TRP A 270 -0.31 0.94 18.28
CA TRP A 270 -1.35 0.14 18.94
C TRP A 270 -2.21 -0.67 17.97
N GLY A 271 -1.92 -0.62 16.66
CA GLY A 271 -2.66 -1.31 15.61
C GLY A 271 -3.16 -0.33 14.54
N ASP A 272 -3.06 -0.73 13.27
CA ASP A 272 -3.20 0.14 12.10
C ASP A 272 -4.56 0.02 11.39
N GLU A 273 -5.44 -0.89 11.82
CA GLU A 273 -6.63 -1.25 11.07
C GLU A 273 -7.69 -0.14 10.96
N ALA A 274 -7.77 0.73 11.97
CA ALA A 274 -8.60 1.94 11.87
C ALA A 274 -8.09 2.87 10.76
N GLY A 275 -6.77 3.09 10.71
CA GLY A 275 -6.10 3.84 9.66
C GLY A 275 -6.28 3.22 8.27
N LEU A 276 -6.24 1.89 8.17
CA LEU A 276 -6.47 1.17 6.92
C LEU A 276 -7.89 1.35 6.41
N SER A 277 -8.88 1.40 7.29
CA SER A 277 -10.29 1.64 6.92
C SER A 277 -10.47 3.04 6.33
N PHE A 278 -9.86 4.06 6.94
CA PHE A 278 -9.85 5.41 6.35
C PHE A 278 -9.16 5.46 5.01
N SER A 279 -8.00 4.82 4.95
CA SER A 279 -7.17 4.83 3.76
C SER A 279 -7.93 4.26 2.56
N LYS A 280 -8.69 3.19 2.80
CA LYS A 280 -9.52 2.54 1.79
C LYS A 280 -10.74 3.37 1.37
N CYS A 281 -11.43 4.03 2.29
CA CYS A 281 -12.81 4.47 2.06
C CYS A 281 -13.02 5.99 2.04
N ALA A 282 -12.23 6.77 2.77
CA ALA A 282 -12.56 8.17 3.04
C ALA A 282 -12.54 9.06 1.79
N HIS A 283 -11.56 8.85 0.89
CA HIS A 283 -11.42 9.59 -0.36
C HIS A 283 -12.53 9.21 -1.37
N ILE A 284 -12.95 7.94 -1.40
CA ILE A 284 -14.11 7.49 -2.20
C ILE A 284 -15.41 8.14 -1.68
N ALA A 285 -15.61 8.15 -0.36
CA ALA A 285 -16.77 8.80 0.24
C ALA A 285 -16.79 10.32 -0.03
N TYR A 286 -15.63 10.98 0.06
CA TYR A 286 -15.47 12.39 -0.33
C TYR A 286 -15.86 12.64 -1.79
N ASP A 287 -15.35 11.81 -2.71
CA ASP A 287 -15.67 11.88 -4.14
C ASP A 287 -17.18 11.73 -4.41
N TRP A 288 -17.82 10.74 -3.79
CA TRP A 288 -19.24 10.45 -4.01
C TRP A 288 -20.18 11.45 -3.32
N LEU A 289 -19.76 12.05 -2.20
CA LEU A 289 -20.53 13.05 -1.46
C LEU A 289 -20.21 14.49 -1.89
N TYR A 290 -19.26 14.71 -2.79
CA TYR A 290 -18.79 16.04 -3.19
C TYR A 290 -19.93 17.03 -3.50
N PRO A 291 -21.01 16.66 -4.23
CA PRO A 291 -22.13 17.57 -4.51
C PRO A 291 -22.93 17.98 -3.26
N ALA A 292 -22.91 17.19 -2.20
CA ALA A 292 -23.65 17.43 -0.96
C ALA A 292 -22.85 18.19 0.12
N LEU A 293 -21.53 18.31 -0.05
CA LEU A 293 -20.64 19.04 0.85
C LEU A 293 -20.57 20.52 0.44
N ASP A 294 -20.66 21.42 1.39
CA ASP A 294 -20.33 22.84 1.19
C ASP A 294 -18.82 23.07 1.14
N ASP A 295 -18.36 24.28 0.82
CA ASP A 295 -16.94 24.57 0.64
C ASP A 295 -16.10 24.36 1.91
N LYS A 296 -16.66 24.63 3.10
CA LYS A 296 -15.95 24.42 4.38
C LYS A 296 -15.84 22.95 4.70
N GLU A 297 -16.92 22.20 4.50
CA GLU A 297 -16.98 20.76 4.67
C GLU A 297 -16.03 20.07 3.68
N ARG A 298 -16.02 20.50 2.41
CA ARG A 298 -15.11 19.98 1.38
C ARG A 298 -13.66 20.16 1.80
N LYS A 299 -13.31 21.38 2.23
CA LYS A 299 -11.95 21.68 2.69
C LYS A 299 -11.56 20.80 3.88
N LYS A 300 -12.43 20.67 4.90
CA LYS A 300 -12.17 19.85 6.09
C LYS A 300 -11.89 18.40 5.72
N VAL A 301 -12.75 17.80 4.90
CA VAL A 301 -12.60 16.39 4.49
C VAL A 301 -11.37 16.22 3.59
N PHE A 302 -11.14 17.14 2.65
CA PHE A 302 -9.96 17.10 1.79
C PHE A 302 -8.66 17.16 2.58
N ASP A 303 -8.57 18.03 3.59
CA ASP A 303 -7.39 18.14 4.43
C ASP A 303 -7.12 16.83 5.20
N MET A 304 -8.15 16.18 5.73
CA MET A 304 -8.03 14.86 6.35
C MET A 304 -7.60 13.78 5.33
N CYS A 305 -8.22 13.72 4.15
CA CYS A 305 -7.84 12.78 3.09
C CYS A 305 -6.37 12.96 2.68
N ARG A 306 -5.94 14.21 2.47
CA ARG A 306 -4.57 14.56 2.10
C ARG A 306 -3.58 14.16 3.20
N ALA A 307 -3.88 14.45 4.46
CA ALA A 307 -3.01 14.08 5.57
C ALA A 307 -2.84 12.55 5.64
N ARG A 308 -3.92 11.78 5.54
CA ARG A 308 -3.89 10.31 5.58
C ARG A 308 -3.22 9.68 4.34
N ALA A 309 -3.30 10.32 3.18
CA ALA A 309 -2.52 9.92 2.00
C ALA A 309 -1.02 10.06 2.24
N TRP A 310 -0.60 11.17 2.85
CA TRP A 310 0.80 11.36 3.23
C TRP A 310 1.25 10.39 4.35
N GLN A 311 0.38 10.05 5.31
CA GLN A 311 0.67 8.99 6.29
C GLN A 311 0.95 7.66 5.59
N THR A 312 0.09 7.28 4.64
CA THR A 312 0.24 6.06 3.83
C THR A 312 1.56 6.05 3.07
N TYR A 313 1.87 7.13 2.35
CA TYR A 313 3.13 7.27 1.62
C TYR A 313 4.35 7.13 2.54
N ARG A 314 4.36 7.84 3.67
CA ARG A 314 5.46 7.76 4.64
C ARG A 314 5.63 6.37 5.23
N ARG A 315 4.55 5.62 5.46
CA ARG A 315 4.63 4.24 5.92
C ARG A 315 5.33 3.35 4.88
N LEU A 316 4.91 3.44 3.61
CA LEU A 316 5.50 2.65 2.52
C LEU A 316 6.99 2.96 2.33
N GLU A 317 7.38 4.23 2.41
CA GLU A 317 8.79 4.64 2.38
C GLU A 317 9.57 4.09 3.58
N ARG A 318 9.05 4.24 4.80
CA ARG A 318 9.71 3.74 6.03
C ARG A 318 9.91 2.23 6.02
N HIS A 319 8.95 1.49 5.46
CA HIS A 319 9.04 0.04 5.34
C HIS A 319 9.82 -0.43 4.11
N ASN A 320 10.31 0.51 3.28
CA ASN A 320 11.01 0.23 2.03
C ASN A 320 10.20 -0.76 1.18
N TYR A 321 8.93 -0.41 0.91
CA TYR A 321 7.93 -1.30 0.34
C TYR A 321 8.39 -1.99 -0.95
N LEU A 322 9.08 -1.26 -1.84
CA LEU A 322 9.55 -1.84 -3.11
C LEU A 322 10.65 -2.88 -2.93
N THR A 323 11.35 -2.89 -1.78
CA THR A 323 12.27 -3.95 -1.38
C THR A 323 11.56 -5.07 -0.59
N ASN A 324 10.60 -4.70 0.26
CA ASN A 324 9.89 -5.59 1.18
C ASN A 324 8.37 -5.64 0.94
N PRO A 325 7.90 -6.01 -0.26
CA PRO A 325 6.47 -5.93 -0.61
C PRO A 325 5.61 -7.00 0.08
N GLY A 326 6.21 -7.97 0.78
CA GLY A 326 5.50 -9.10 1.41
C GLY A 326 4.82 -8.77 2.74
N GLU A 327 4.81 -7.52 3.18
CA GLU A 327 3.96 -7.07 4.29
C GLU A 327 2.53 -6.83 3.77
N SER A 328 1.55 -7.53 4.35
CA SER A 328 0.18 -7.59 3.83
C SER A 328 -0.53 -6.23 3.85
N HIS A 329 -0.34 -5.45 4.92
CA HIS A 329 -1.00 -4.14 5.04
C HIS A 329 -0.37 -3.13 4.09
N ASP A 330 0.94 -3.17 3.89
CA ASP A 330 1.64 -2.33 2.91
C ASP A 330 1.20 -2.67 1.47
N GLY A 331 1.00 -3.96 1.17
CA GLY A 331 0.43 -4.40 -0.11
C GLY A 331 -0.99 -3.89 -0.38
N ARG A 332 -1.79 -3.65 0.68
CA ARG A 332 -3.09 -2.96 0.55
C ARG A 332 -2.92 -1.45 0.36
N LEU A 333 -1.99 -0.86 1.10
CA LEU A 333 -1.77 0.58 1.16
C LEU A 333 -1.31 1.18 -0.16
N ILE A 334 -0.45 0.49 -0.92
CA ILE A 334 -0.04 0.99 -2.24
C ILE A 334 -1.23 1.12 -3.21
N ALA A 335 -2.21 0.20 -3.13
CA ALA A 335 -3.41 0.27 -3.93
C ALA A 335 -4.29 1.44 -3.48
N TYR A 336 -4.51 1.59 -2.17
CA TYR A 336 -5.29 2.72 -1.63
C TYR A 336 -4.65 4.08 -1.94
N LEU A 337 -3.32 4.18 -1.90
CA LEU A 337 -2.61 5.41 -2.22
C LEU A 337 -2.83 5.84 -3.68
N THR A 338 -3.02 4.88 -4.58
CA THR A 338 -3.37 5.17 -5.97
C THR A 338 -4.74 5.83 -6.05
N ASP A 339 -5.75 5.27 -5.39
CA ASP A 339 -7.09 5.87 -5.36
C ASP A 339 -7.11 7.23 -4.65
N MET A 340 -6.29 7.42 -3.61
CA MET A 340 -6.13 8.72 -2.92
C MET A 340 -5.44 9.81 -3.75
N SER A 341 -4.73 9.42 -4.81
CA SER A 341 -4.05 10.38 -5.71
C SER A 341 -5.01 10.99 -6.72
N LEU A 342 -6.21 10.41 -6.86
CA LEU A 342 -7.33 10.90 -7.64
C LEU A 342 -8.21 11.81 -6.78
#